data_AF-A0A1Y2M2T5-F1
#
_entry.id   AF-A0A1Y2M2T5-F1
#
_cell.length_a   1.000
_cell.length_b   1.000
_cell.length_c   1.000
_cell.angle_alpha   90.00
_cell.angle_beta   90.00
_cell.angle_gamma   90.00
#
_symmetry.space_group_name_H-M   'P 1'
#
loop_
_entity.id
_entity.type
_entity.pdbx_description
1 polymer ?
#
loop_
_entity_poly.entity_id
_entity_poly.type
_entity_poly.pdbx_seq_one_letter_code
_entity_poly.pdbx_strand_id
1 'polypeptide(L)'
;MVDGAPSPGGSLRSVLVDPPGRRAQCGKALPRIPLSPSPDRNSHLNFPSSTQFNPHNTAKMTKRTKKVGITGKYGTRYGASLRKQVKKMEVTQHARYVCQFCGKNAVKRQAVGIWNCKSCRKTTAGGAYTVATPAAAATRSTIRRLREIAEV
;
A
#
# COMPACT_ATOMS: atom_id res chain seq x y z
N MET A 1 -17.30 -52.13 -7.81
CA MET A 1 -17.95 -51.37 -8.90
C MET A 1 -17.47 -49.94 -8.73
N VAL A 2 -16.26 -49.54 -9.15
CA VAL A 2 -15.72 -49.49 -10.53
C VAL A 2 -16.81 -48.97 -11.48
N ASP A 3 -16.75 -47.80 -12.13
CA ASP A 3 -15.70 -47.04 -12.83
C ASP A 3 -16.20 -45.57 -12.91
N GLY A 4 -15.51 -44.50 -13.34
CA GLY A 4 -14.29 -44.26 -14.08
C GLY A 4 -14.32 -42.79 -14.56
N ALA A 5 -13.19 -42.09 -14.53
CA ALA A 5 -13.01 -40.75 -15.11
C ALA A 5 -12.98 -40.82 -16.66
N PRO A 6 -13.03 -39.66 -17.35
CA PRO A 6 -11.86 -39.33 -18.15
C PRO A 6 -11.46 -37.84 -18.14
N SER A 7 -10.15 -37.63 -18.09
CA SER A 7 -9.47 -36.39 -18.52
C SER A 7 -9.13 -36.48 -20.01
N PRO A 8 -8.96 -35.35 -20.71
CA PRO A 8 -8.02 -35.28 -21.82
C PRO A 8 -6.89 -34.30 -21.52
N GLY A 9 -5.67 -34.83 -21.63
CA GLY A 9 -4.44 -34.05 -21.70
C GLY A 9 -4.29 -33.35 -23.05
N GLY A 10 -3.42 -32.34 -23.05
CA GLY A 10 -3.02 -31.59 -24.24
C GLY A 10 -1.75 -30.81 -23.94
N SER A 11 -0.64 -31.53 -23.81
CA SER A 11 0.72 -30.98 -23.79
C SER A 11 1.11 -30.60 -25.21
N LEU A 12 1.37 -29.33 -25.47
CA LEU A 12 2.17 -28.91 -26.62
C LEU A 12 3.44 -28.25 -26.10
N ARG A 13 4.50 -29.07 -26.14
CA ARG A 13 5.89 -28.65 -26.04
C ARG A 13 6.33 -27.99 -27.35
N SER A 14 7.19 -26.99 -27.16
CA SER A 14 8.39 -26.65 -27.96
C SER A 14 8.23 -26.25 -29.42
N VAL A 15 8.63 -25.01 -29.71
CA VAL A 15 9.87 -24.82 -30.49
C VAL A 15 10.63 -23.60 -29.95
N LEU A 16 11.91 -23.85 -29.67
CA LEU A 16 12.98 -22.90 -29.39
C LEU A 16 13.46 -22.25 -30.71
N VAL A 17 14.56 -21.49 -30.66
CA VAL A 17 15.40 -20.92 -31.76
C VAL A 17 14.99 -19.48 -32.15
N ASP A 18 15.77 -18.39 -32.05
CA ASP A 18 17.11 -18.02 -31.53
C ASP A 18 17.20 -16.45 -31.51
N PRO A 19 17.99 -15.79 -30.63
CA PRO A 19 18.57 -14.44 -30.85
C PRO A 19 19.97 -14.58 -31.52
N PRO A 20 20.81 -13.55 -31.79
CA PRO A 20 20.69 -12.08 -31.75
C PRO A 20 21.16 -11.36 -33.06
N GLY A 21 20.66 -10.14 -33.34
CA GLY A 21 20.97 -9.40 -34.58
C GLY A 21 21.30 -7.90 -34.38
N ARG A 22 22.60 -7.61 -34.31
CA ARG A 22 23.37 -6.36 -34.53
C ARG A 22 22.68 -5.16 -35.23
N ARG A 23 22.79 -3.96 -34.63
CA ARG A 23 23.21 -2.63 -35.20
C ARG A 23 22.73 -1.53 -34.24
N ALA A 24 23.41 -0.42 -33.97
CA ALA A 24 24.68 0.13 -34.40
C ALA A 24 25.14 1.11 -33.30
N GLN A 25 26.45 1.18 -33.08
CA GLN A 25 27.08 2.21 -32.27
C GLN A 25 26.89 3.56 -32.97
N CYS A 26 26.33 4.55 -32.27
CA CYS A 26 26.49 5.94 -32.65
C CYS A 26 27.30 6.61 -31.54
N GLY A 27 28.58 6.85 -31.85
CA GLY A 27 29.51 7.54 -30.99
C GLY A 27 29.01 8.95 -30.69
N LYS A 28 28.92 9.28 -29.41
CA LYS A 28 28.88 10.67 -28.97
C LYS A 28 30.16 10.95 -28.20
N ALA A 29 30.93 11.86 -28.76
CA ALA A 29 32.20 12.35 -28.29
C ALA A 29 32.10 12.80 -26.82
N LEU A 30 33.03 12.32 -26.00
CA LEU A 30 33.30 12.86 -24.67
C LEU A 30 33.97 14.23 -24.84
N PRO A 31 33.50 15.30 -24.19
CA PRO A 31 34.20 16.58 -24.21
C PRO A 31 35.51 16.47 -23.42
N ARG A 32 36.61 16.93 -24.05
CA ARG A 32 37.93 17.12 -23.43
C ARG A 32 37.80 18.09 -22.24
N ILE A 33 38.21 17.62 -21.07
CA ILE A 33 38.41 18.46 -19.89
C ILE A 33 39.70 19.27 -20.10
N PRO A 34 39.68 20.61 -20.02
CA PRO A 34 40.91 21.41 -20.02
C PRO A 34 41.60 21.28 -18.65
N LEU A 35 42.89 20.96 -18.65
CA LEU A 35 43.78 21.11 -17.50
C LEU A 35 44.26 22.56 -17.44
N SER A 36 44.07 23.22 -16.29
CA SER A 36 44.74 24.46 -15.92
C SER A 36 44.74 24.62 -14.38
N PRO A 37 45.54 25.53 -13.80
CA PRO A 37 46.88 25.26 -13.29
C PRO A 37 46.99 25.35 -11.75
N SER A 38 48.17 24.99 -11.23
CA SER A 38 48.62 24.98 -9.83
C SER A 38 48.56 26.37 -9.12
N PRO A 39 48.69 26.41 -7.76
CA PRO A 39 48.13 27.48 -6.93
C PRO A 39 49.13 28.60 -6.57
N ASP A 40 48.65 29.84 -6.54
CA ASP A 40 49.35 30.98 -5.94
C ASP A 40 48.59 31.58 -4.75
N ARG A 41 49.15 31.25 -3.58
CA ARG A 41 49.55 32.13 -2.47
C ARG A 41 48.85 33.52 -2.37
N ASN A 42 47.99 33.61 -1.35
CA ASN A 42 47.80 34.74 -0.43
C ASN A 42 46.97 35.96 -0.91
N SER A 43 45.69 36.02 -0.49
CA SER A 43 45.10 37.27 -0.01
C SER A 43 43.84 37.02 0.85
N HIS A 44 43.85 37.63 2.04
CA HIS A 44 42.78 37.77 3.02
C HIS A 44 41.41 38.05 2.39
N LEU A 45 40.43 37.15 2.59
CA LEU A 45 39.01 37.49 2.55
C LEU A 45 38.22 36.63 3.56
N ASN A 46 37.87 37.27 4.68
CA ASN A 46 36.68 37.12 5.52
C ASN A 46 35.96 35.75 5.52
N PHE A 47 36.03 35.08 6.67
CA PHE A 47 35.23 33.91 7.04
C PHE A 47 33.75 34.29 7.22
N PRO A 48 32.79 33.85 6.37
CA PRO A 48 31.40 33.80 6.78
C PRO A 48 31.22 32.58 7.69
N SER A 49 31.04 32.87 8.97
CA SER A 49 30.57 31.95 10.00
C SER A 49 29.34 31.15 9.55
N SER A 50 29.40 29.84 9.80
CA SER A 50 28.29 28.87 9.75
C SER A 50 27.67 28.62 8.37
N THR A 51 28.23 27.64 7.65
CA THR A 51 27.44 26.83 6.72
C THR A 51 26.37 26.11 7.56
N GLN A 52 25.20 26.73 7.70
CA GLN A 52 24.03 26.07 8.25
C GLN A 52 23.68 24.93 7.29
N PHE A 53 24.07 23.72 7.66
CA PHE A 53 23.52 22.51 7.09
C PHE A 53 22.00 22.60 7.32
N ASN A 54 21.23 22.83 6.26
CA ASN A 54 19.77 22.87 6.31
C ASN A 54 19.25 21.43 6.14
N PRO A 55 18.87 20.69 7.20
CA PRO A 55 18.27 19.37 7.07
C PRO A 55 16.81 19.42 6.59
N HIS A 56 16.26 20.59 6.26
CA HIS A 56 14.85 20.75 5.90
C HIS A 56 14.62 20.76 4.39
N ASN A 57 15.20 19.78 3.68
CA ASN A 57 14.62 19.33 2.41
C ASN A 57 13.85 18.02 2.64
N THR A 58 12.89 18.06 3.56
CA THR A 58 11.84 17.05 3.60
C THR A 58 11.00 17.29 2.35
N ALA A 59 11.26 16.52 1.29
CA ALA A 59 10.49 16.55 0.05
C ALA A 59 8.98 16.61 0.39
N LYS A 60 8.38 17.78 0.17
CA LYS A 60 6.95 18.04 0.40
C LYS A 60 6.18 17.05 -0.47
N MET A 61 5.68 15.96 0.13
CA MET A 61 4.81 15.00 -0.56
C MET A 61 3.60 15.77 -1.10
N THR A 62 3.59 16.05 -2.40
CA THR A 62 2.52 16.80 -3.04
C THR A 62 1.26 15.93 -3.11
N LYS A 63 0.10 16.55 -2.85
CA LYS A 63 -1.17 15.84 -2.90
C LYS A 63 -1.46 15.40 -4.34
N ARG A 64 -1.24 14.12 -4.63
CA ARG A 64 -1.41 13.53 -5.98
C ARG A 64 -2.82 13.66 -6.54
N THR A 65 -3.86 13.64 -5.71
CA THR A 65 -5.25 13.66 -6.18
C THR A 65 -6.12 14.64 -5.40
N LYS A 66 -6.97 15.41 -6.10
CA LYS A 66 -7.89 16.37 -5.47
C LYS A 66 -9.07 15.69 -4.77
N LYS A 67 -9.72 14.72 -5.45
CA LYS A 67 -10.99 14.10 -5.00
C LYS A 67 -10.96 12.57 -4.90
N VAL A 68 -10.30 11.88 -5.84
CA VAL A 68 -10.48 10.43 -6.05
C VAL A 68 -9.82 9.56 -4.96
N GLY A 69 -8.62 9.89 -4.47
CA GLY A 69 -7.95 9.06 -3.46
C GLY A 69 -7.67 7.64 -3.96
N ILE A 70 -7.94 6.61 -3.14
CA ILE A 70 -7.66 5.19 -3.44
C ILE A 70 -8.35 4.69 -4.72
N THR A 71 -9.51 5.26 -5.07
CA THR A 71 -10.25 4.88 -6.29
C THR A 71 -9.68 5.50 -7.58
N GLY A 72 -8.56 6.20 -7.49
CA GLY A 72 -7.80 6.66 -8.67
C GLY A 72 -7.35 5.51 -9.59
N LYS A 73 -7.21 4.29 -9.05
CA LYS A 73 -6.89 3.07 -9.82
C LYS A 73 -7.91 2.73 -10.91
N TYR A 74 -9.17 3.16 -10.75
CA TYR A 74 -10.23 2.87 -11.71
C TYR A 74 -10.25 3.83 -12.90
N GLY A 75 -9.47 4.93 -12.86
CA GLY A 75 -9.43 5.93 -13.93
C GLY A 75 -10.80 6.57 -14.20
N THR A 76 -11.16 6.69 -15.47
CA THR A 76 -12.44 7.26 -15.92
C THR A 76 -13.62 6.29 -15.84
N ARG A 77 -13.38 4.99 -15.64
CA ARG A 77 -14.37 3.90 -15.74
C ARG A 77 -15.41 3.88 -14.60
N TYR A 78 -16.58 3.31 -14.88
CA TYR A 78 -17.73 3.07 -13.98
C TYR A 78 -18.54 4.29 -13.50
N GLY A 79 -18.02 5.51 -13.64
CA GLY A 79 -18.73 6.73 -13.24
C GLY A 79 -18.53 7.15 -11.77
N ALA A 80 -18.98 8.36 -11.45
CA ALA A 80 -18.60 9.02 -10.19
C ALA A 80 -19.32 8.46 -8.95
N SER A 81 -20.58 8.04 -9.05
CA SER A 81 -21.38 7.56 -7.91
C SER A 81 -20.80 6.27 -7.33
N LEU A 82 -20.57 5.27 -8.18
CA LEU A 82 -19.99 3.98 -7.79
C LEU A 82 -18.59 4.16 -7.17
N ARG A 83 -17.74 5.00 -7.76
CA ARG A 83 -16.41 5.30 -7.21
C ARG A 83 -16.46 5.97 -5.83
N LYS A 84 -17.49 6.77 -5.53
CA LYS A 84 -17.66 7.37 -4.19
C LYS A 84 -18.04 6.32 -3.15
N GLN A 85 -18.92 5.38 -3.49
CA GLN A 85 -19.32 4.29 -2.58
C GLN A 85 -18.16 3.33 -2.32
N VAL A 86 -17.49 2.86 -3.37
CA VAL A 86 -16.32 1.97 -3.28
C VAL A 86 -15.19 2.64 -2.52
N LYS A 87 -14.95 3.95 -2.70
CA LYS A 87 -13.92 4.67 -1.92
C LYS A 87 -14.13 4.54 -0.42
N LYS A 88 -15.38 4.68 0.06
CA LYS A 88 -15.68 4.54 1.50
C LYS A 88 -15.34 3.13 1.99
N MET A 89 -15.77 2.10 1.27
CA MET A 89 -15.52 0.69 1.61
C MET A 89 -14.03 0.32 1.50
N GLU A 90 -13.33 0.82 0.50
CA GLU A 90 -11.90 0.55 0.28
C GLU A 90 -11.02 1.21 1.32
N VAL A 91 -11.37 2.41 1.78
CA VAL A 91 -10.63 3.09 2.85
C VAL A 91 -10.81 2.33 4.16
N THR A 92 -12.03 1.95 4.52
CA THR A 92 -12.28 1.23 5.78
C THR A 92 -11.65 -0.16 5.79
N GLN A 93 -11.73 -0.91 4.68
CA GLN A 93 -11.17 -2.27 4.66
C GLN A 93 -9.63 -2.30 4.76
N HIS A 94 -8.94 -1.28 4.23
CA HIS A 94 -7.47 -1.19 4.26
C HIS A 94 -6.94 -0.42 5.48
N ALA A 95 -7.82 0.23 6.24
CA ALA A 95 -7.46 0.91 7.47
C ALA A 95 -6.96 -0.10 8.51
N ARG A 96 -6.12 0.39 9.43
CA ARG A 96 -5.77 -0.34 10.65
C ARG A 96 -6.70 0.09 11.77
N TYR A 97 -7.15 -0.86 12.57
CA TYR A 97 -8.05 -0.61 13.68
C TYR A 97 -7.38 -0.89 15.03
N VAL A 98 -7.94 -0.26 16.07
CA VAL A 98 -7.58 -0.50 17.48
C VAL A 98 -8.03 -1.92 17.85
N CYS A 99 -7.12 -2.71 18.40
CA CYS A 99 -7.45 -4.02 18.96
C CYS A 99 -8.05 -3.88 20.37
N GLN A 100 -9.20 -4.51 20.60
CA GLN A 100 -9.91 -4.51 21.88
C GLN A 100 -9.16 -5.31 22.96
N PHE A 101 -8.25 -6.20 22.55
CA PHE A 101 -7.50 -7.04 23.48
C PHE A 101 -6.19 -6.42 23.94
N CYS A 102 -5.50 -5.65 23.08
CA CYS A 102 -4.17 -5.12 23.39
C CYS A 102 -4.04 -3.60 23.21
N GLY A 103 -5.11 -2.89 22.84
CA GLY A 103 -5.15 -1.44 22.68
C GLY A 103 -4.35 -0.87 21.50
N LYS A 104 -3.58 -1.68 20.77
CA LYS A 104 -2.71 -1.25 19.67
C LYS A 104 -3.48 -1.16 18.34
N ASN A 105 -3.11 -0.18 17.49
CA ASN A 105 -3.60 -0.01 16.11
C ASN A 105 -2.96 -1.00 15.12
N ALA A 106 -3.19 -2.29 15.36
CA ALA A 106 -2.52 -3.39 14.67
C ALA A 106 -3.47 -4.37 13.97
N VAL A 107 -4.79 -4.16 14.08
CA VAL A 107 -5.79 -5.02 13.44
C VAL A 107 -5.84 -4.72 11.95
N LYS A 108 -5.69 -5.76 11.13
CA LYS A 108 -5.87 -5.71 9.67
C LYS A 108 -6.83 -6.80 9.22
N ARG A 109 -7.51 -6.54 8.12
CA ARG A 109 -8.36 -7.53 7.44
C ARG A 109 -7.48 -8.58 6.76
N GLN A 110 -7.78 -9.86 7.02
CA GLN A 110 -7.12 -10.98 6.34
C GLN A 110 -8.02 -11.52 5.23
N ALA A 111 -9.30 -11.74 5.53
CA ALA A 111 -10.32 -12.14 4.57
C ALA A 111 -11.64 -11.41 4.88
N VAL A 112 -12.68 -11.65 4.08
CA VAL A 112 -14.02 -11.10 4.36
C VAL A 112 -14.48 -11.59 5.74
N GLY A 113 -14.81 -10.66 6.64
CA GLY A 113 -15.28 -10.99 8.00
C GLY A 113 -14.20 -11.47 8.98
N ILE A 114 -12.97 -11.73 8.52
CA ILE A 114 -11.87 -12.21 9.36
C ILE A 114 -10.83 -11.11 9.53
N TRP A 115 -10.62 -10.71 10.78
CA TRP A 115 -9.70 -9.66 11.18
C TRP A 115 -8.61 -10.20 12.10
N ASN A 116 -7.35 -9.95 11.78
CA ASN A 116 -6.21 -10.45 12.55
C ASN A 116 -5.39 -9.29 13.11
N CYS A 117 -5.08 -9.35 14.40
CA CYS A 117 -4.20 -8.40 15.05
C CYS A 117 -2.73 -8.83 14.96
N LYS A 118 -1.88 -8.01 14.35
CA LYS A 118 -0.45 -8.33 14.22
C LYS A 118 0.30 -8.41 15.55
N SER A 119 -0.13 -7.66 16.57
CA SER A 119 0.60 -7.61 17.84
C SER A 119 0.22 -8.74 18.80
N CYS A 120 -1.08 -9.03 18.95
CA CYS A 120 -1.53 -10.09 19.87
C CYS A 120 -1.87 -11.42 19.19
N ARG A 121 -1.81 -11.47 17.85
CA ARG A 121 -2.14 -12.64 17.01
C ARG A 121 -3.55 -13.20 17.24
N LYS A 122 -4.44 -12.41 17.85
CA LYS A 122 -5.85 -12.78 17.99
C LYS A 122 -6.58 -12.50 16.69
N THR A 123 -7.33 -13.50 16.25
CA THR A 123 -8.25 -13.41 15.13
C THR A 123 -9.65 -13.15 15.65
N THR A 124 -10.29 -12.10 15.15
CA THR A 124 -11.63 -11.67 15.53
C THR A 124 -12.56 -11.74 14.32
N ALA A 125 -13.76 -12.27 14.51
CA ALA A 125 -14.82 -12.18 13.52
C ALA A 125 -15.49 -10.80 13.56
N GLY A 126 -15.74 -10.21 12.40
CA GLY A 126 -16.26 -8.86 12.27
C GLY A 126 -17.08 -8.65 11.00
N GLY A 127 -17.29 -7.39 10.64
CA GLY A 127 -17.96 -7.04 9.39
C GLY A 127 -17.09 -7.28 8.15
N ALA A 128 -17.73 -7.23 6.97
CA ALA A 128 -17.04 -7.42 5.68
C ALA A 128 -16.00 -6.32 5.39
N TYR A 129 -16.30 -5.06 5.75
CA TYR A 129 -15.47 -3.88 5.47
C TYR A 129 -15.07 -3.08 6.72
N THR A 130 -15.63 -3.41 7.89
CA THR A 130 -15.34 -2.80 9.18
C THR A 130 -15.21 -3.88 10.26
N VAL A 131 -14.39 -3.66 11.29
CA VAL A 131 -14.19 -4.65 12.38
C VAL A 131 -15.47 -4.90 13.16
N ALA A 132 -16.23 -3.85 13.47
CA ALA A 132 -17.54 -3.95 14.11
C ALA A 132 -18.61 -3.30 13.25
N THR A 133 -19.77 -3.95 13.13
CA THR A 133 -20.95 -3.38 12.49
C THR A 133 -21.85 -2.73 13.57
N PRO A 134 -22.63 -1.70 13.23
CA PRO A 134 -23.55 -1.06 14.17
C PRO A 134 -24.61 -2.04 14.67
N ALA A 135 -25.12 -2.92 13.81
CA ALA A 135 -26.05 -3.97 14.18
C ALA A 135 -25.44 -4.91 15.24
N ALA A 136 -24.21 -5.40 15.03
CA ALA A 136 -23.54 -6.25 16.01
C ALA A 136 -23.25 -5.52 17.33
N ALA A 137 -23.00 -4.20 17.29
CA ALA A 137 -22.83 -3.41 18.50
C ALA A 137 -24.12 -3.32 19.31
N ALA A 138 -25.26 -3.05 18.66
CA ALA A 138 -26.58 -3.02 19.28
C ALA A 138 -26.98 -4.40 19.84
N THR A 139 -26.72 -5.48 19.11
CA THR A 139 -27.00 -6.84 19.60
C THR A 139 -26.20 -7.16 20.87
N ARG A 140 -24.91 -6.77 20.93
CA ARG A 140 -24.09 -6.97 22.14
C ARG A 140 -24.65 -6.23 23.35
N SER A 141 -25.12 -4.99 23.19
CA SER A 141 -25.73 -4.23 24.29
C SER A 141 -27.07 -4.83 24.73
N THR A 142 -27.91 -5.25 23.79
CA THR A 142 -29.21 -5.85 24.10
C THR A 142 -29.05 -7.18 24.84
N ILE A 143 -28.15 -8.06 24.37
CA ILE A 143 -27.88 -9.34 25.04
C ILE A 143 -27.38 -9.11 26.47
N ARG A 144 -26.46 -8.15 26.66
CA ARG A 144 -25.97 -7.81 27.99
C ARG A 144 -27.11 -7.42 28.93
N ARG A 145 -27.97 -6.49 28.51
CA ARG A 145 -29.12 -6.02 29.30
C ARG A 145 -30.09 -7.17 29.62
N LEU A 146 -30.37 -8.04 28.65
CA LEU A 146 -31.28 -9.17 28.86
C LEU A 146 -30.73 -10.20 29.85
N ARG A 147 -29.40 -10.42 29.85
CA ARG A 147 -28.75 -11.30 30.84
C ARG A 147 -28.83 -10.73 32.25
N GLU A 148 -28.59 -9.43 32.40
CA GLU A 148 -28.70 -8.74 33.69
C GLU A 148 -30.12 -8.82 34.29
N ILE A 149 -31.17 -8.87 33.45
CA ILE A 149 -32.56 -9.03 33.90
C ILE A 149 -32.90 -10.47 34.27
N ALA A 150 -32.34 -11.46 33.56
CA ALA A 150 -32.66 -12.87 33.75
C ALA A 150 -31.95 -13.50 34.96
N GLU A 151 -30.89 -12.87 35.46
CA GLU A 151 -30.12 -13.31 36.63
C GLU A 151 -30.62 -12.68 37.96
N VAL A 152 -31.71 -11.90 37.91
CA VAL A 152 -32.50 -11.42 39.05
C VAL A 152 -33.69 -12.35 39.27
#